data_AF-A0AB39HD49-F1
#
_entry.id   AF-A0AB39HD49-F1
#
_cell.length_a   1.000
_cell.length_b   1.000
_cell.length_c   1.000
_cell.angle_alpha   90.00
_cell.angle_beta   90.00
_cell.angle_gamma   90.00
#
_symmetry.space_group_name_H-M   'P 1'
#
loop_
_entity.id
_entity.type
_entity.pdbx_description
1 polymer ?
#
loop_
_entity_poly.entity_id
_entity_poly.type
_entity_poly.pdbx_seq_one_letter_code
_entity_poly.pdbx_strand_id
1 'polypeptide(L)'
;MLSLFLLTPLKYSLLGLIAILGATILRYSWVAFAGESDRRRFLQALLMTMGSVVLVIISNHLVVFWLAWVAVSLCLHRLILFYPLRPRAQLAAHKKFLLARFSEGLLAIAFVFLYHQFDTFSIHDIVHLAATQGPSISVSIAATLLAVVAMIKCAQLPAHGWLIQVVEAPTPVSALLHAGIVNLGGILLLFFAPILAASALASWLVIILAGVSTVVAGLISTTRISIKVKLAWSTSSQMGLMLVEVALGLYEMALLHLFAHSFYKAYSFLNSGNTVNHYLAAKLAGKVKPSIRHWGWALALSALVLIVGQVLFSVMTSAAATMLVWFALAALILPSIAHQAPVKARAISIAMSLGLSALLLTLYTLAKHNLAPLMGLDAPLNLYADLFIAVLFEILFVLSIALQYWPHHPWVKKLFIWLNAGAYLDEWATRITLRLWPSSTLIQMQSAQWQSKSEVK
;
A
#
# COMPACT_ATOMS: atom_id res chain seq x y z
N MET A 1 14.61 27.70 17.55
CA MET A 1 15.58 26.69 18.05
C MET A 1 15.50 25.48 17.13
N LEU A 2 16.61 25.08 16.50
CA LEU A 2 16.69 23.88 15.64
C LEU A 2 16.59 22.62 16.51
N SER A 3 15.38 22.19 16.86
CA SER A 3 15.20 20.89 17.51
C SER A 3 15.38 19.80 16.46
N LEU A 4 16.29 18.84 16.72
CA LEU A 4 16.51 17.69 15.84
C LEU A 4 15.27 16.79 15.77
N PHE A 5 14.46 16.80 16.83
CA PHE A 5 13.24 16.03 16.97
C PHE A 5 12.07 16.95 17.29
N LEU A 6 10.88 16.57 16.81
CA LEU A 6 9.63 17.26 17.08
C LEU A 6 8.53 16.22 17.19
N LEU A 7 7.73 16.30 18.26
CA LEU A 7 6.55 15.47 18.48
C LEU A 7 5.29 16.32 18.30
N THR A 8 4.47 15.95 17.33
CA THR A 8 3.16 16.53 17.07
C THR A 8 2.08 15.48 17.34
N PRO A 9 0.80 15.86 17.51
CA PRO A 9 -0.30 14.91 17.66
C PRO A 9 -0.33 13.83 16.57
N LEU A 10 -0.08 14.22 15.31
CA LEU A 10 0.11 13.29 14.19
C LEU A 10 1.23 12.28 14.47
N LYS A 11 2.43 12.75 14.85
CA LYS A 11 3.57 11.87 15.12
C LYS A 11 3.31 10.94 16.31
N TYR A 12 2.63 11.40 17.36
CA TYR A 12 2.22 10.52 18.48
C TYR A 12 1.30 9.39 18.00
N SER A 13 0.33 9.69 17.14
CA SER A 13 -0.57 8.67 16.59
C SER A 13 0.19 7.62 15.75
N LEU A 14 1.18 8.06 14.95
CA LEU A 14 2.04 7.18 14.16
C LEU A 14 2.95 6.32 15.05
N LEU A 15 3.51 6.89 16.12
CA LEU A 15 4.30 6.14 17.10
C LEU A 15 3.46 5.07 17.80
N GLY A 16 2.21 5.38 18.15
CA GLY A 16 1.26 4.41 18.71
C GLY A 16 1.02 3.24 17.76
N LEU A 17 0.80 3.53 16.46
CA LEU A 17 0.69 2.49 15.44
C LEU A 17 1.95 1.61 15.35
N ILE A 18 3.13 2.23 15.28
CA ILE A 18 4.41 1.51 15.20
C ILE A 18 4.60 0.63 16.44
N ALA A 19 4.25 1.11 17.63
CA ALA A 19 4.35 0.36 18.87
C ALA A 19 3.42 -0.88 18.87
N ILE A 20 2.16 -0.73 18.47
CA ILE A 20 1.19 -1.84 18.43
C ILE A 20 1.59 -2.90 17.39
N LEU A 21 1.95 -2.47 16.17
CA LEU A 21 2.43 -3.38 15.13
C LEU A 21 3.72 -4.07 15.57
N GLY A 22 4.63 -3.29 16.14
CA GLY A 22 5.90 -3.73 16.66
C GLY A 22 5.76 -4.83 17.70
N ALA A 23 4.97 -4.60 18.74
CA ALA A 23 4.68 -5.58 19.78
C ALA A 23 4.06 -6.86 19.21
N THR A 24 3.11 -6.71 18.28
CA THR A 24 2.43 -7.84 17.63
C THR A 24 3.41 -8.69 16.80
N ILE A 25 4.22 -8.05 15.96
CA ILE A 25 5.19 -8.73 15.08
C ILE A 25 6.32 -9.35 15.91
N LEU A 26 6.80 -8.67 16.95
CA LEU A 26 7.80 -9.20 17.88
C LEU A 26 7.28 -10.45 18.58
N ARG A 27 6.07 -10.39 19.16
CA ARG A 27 5.44 -11.54 19.84
C ARG A 27 5.25 -12.71 18.88
N TYR A 28 4.74 -12.46 17.67
CA TYR A 28 4.60 -13.50 16.66
C TYR A 28 5.97 -14.10 16.30
N SER A 29 6.99 -13.27 16.07
CA SER A 29 8.33 -13.72 15.69
C SER A 29 8.99 -14.56 16.79
N TRP A 30 8.77 -14.20 18.06
CA TRP A 30 9.28 -14.95 19.20
C TRP A 30 8.81 -16.41 19.21
N VAL A 31 7.53 -16.61 18.92
CA VAL A 31 6.90 -17.94 18.86
C VAL A 31 7.28 -18.65 17.56
N ALA A 32 7.15 -17.97 16.41
CA ALA A 32 7.37 -18.55 15.09
C ALA A 32 8.80 -19.08 14.88
N PHE A 33 9.79 -18.48 15.55
CA PHE A 33 11.20 -18.86 15.46
C PHE A 33 11.73 -19.58 16.70
N ALA A 34 10.86 -20.13 17.56
CA ALA A 34 11.29 -20.78 18.79
C ALA A 34 12.32 -21.92 18.59
N GLY A 35 12.26 -22.61 17.43
CA GLY A 35 13.19 -23.67 17.05
C GLY A 35 14.34 -23.23 16.13
N GLU A 36 14.46 -21.95 15.77
CA GLU A 36 15.53 -21.47 14.88
C GLU A 36 16.76 -21.00 15.68
N SER A 37 17.95 -21.48 15.32
CA SER A 37 19.22 -21.08 15.94
C SER A 37 19.49 -19.57 15.80
N ASP A 38 19.12 -18.99 14.66
CA ASP A 38 19.34 -17.58 14.32
C ASP A 38 18.25 -16.63 14.84
N ARG A 39 17.33 -17.08 15.71
CA ARG A 39 16.24 -16.26 16.26
C ARG A 39 16.73 -14.93 16.84
N ARG A 40 17.84 -14.92 17.59
CA ARG A 40 18.37 -13.70 18.23
C ARG A 40 18.76 -12.64 17.19
N ARG A 41 19.44 -13.06 16.13
CA ARG A 41 19.84 -12.19 15.02
C ARG A 41 18.62 -11.59 14.31
N PHE A 42 17.57 -12.40 14.11
CA PHE A 42 16.31 -11.91 13.55
C PHE A 42 15.68 -10.80 14.42
N LEU A 43 15.52 -11.06 15.72
CA LEU A 43 14.89 -10.11 16.64
C LEU A 43 15.68 -8.81 16.76
N GLN A 44 17.01 -8.87 16.77
CA GLN A 44 17.86 -7.67 16.75
C GLN A 44 17.64 -6.86 15.46
N ALA A 45 17.63 -7.51 14.30
CA ALA A 45 17.38 -6.83 13.02
C ALA A 45 15.98 -6.23 12.96
N LEU A 46 14.98 -6.89 13.54
CA LEU A 46 13.61 -6.40 13.66
C LEU A 46 13.56 -5.12 14.51
N LEU A 47 14.15 -5.15 15.70
CA LEU A 47 14.21 -4.00 16.62
C LEU A 47 14.98 -2.82 16.02
N MET A 48 16.14 -3.07 15.38
CA MET A 48 16.89 -2.01 14.70
C MET A 48 16.09 -1.37 13.55
N THR A 49 15.35 -2.19 12.80
CA THR A 49 14.49 -1.69 11.72
C THR A 49 13.38 -0.81 12.30
N MET A 50 12.69 -1.27 13.34
CA MET A 50 11.63 -0.50 14.00
C MET A 50 12.16 0.78 14.65
N GLY A 51 13.31 0.73 15.32
CA GLY A 51 13.96 1.90 15.91
C GLY A 51 14.35 2.94 14.86
N SER A 52 14.82 2.49 13.69
CA SER A 52 15.10 3.38 12.55
C SER A 52 13.82 4.03 12.01
N VAL A 53 12.71 3.29 11.95
CA VAL A 53 11.39 3.86 11.56
C VAL A 53 10.94 4.92 12.56
N VAL A 54 11.04 4.64 13.87
CA VAL A 54 10.75 5.62 14.92
C VAL A 54 11.57 6.89 14.72
N LEU A 55 12.88 6.75 14.46
CA LEU A 55 13.77 7.88 14.22
C LEU A 55 13.32 8.73 13.02
N VAL A 56 12.88 8.11 11.92
CA VAL A 56 12.28 8.83 10.78
C VAL A 56 11.07 9.66 11.22
N ILE A 57 10.14 9.07 12.00
CA ILE A 57 8.90 9.73 12.42
C ILE A 57 9.19 10.95 13.31
N ILE A 58 10.06 10.79 14.31
CA ILE A 58 10.32 11.87 15.28
C ILE A 58 11.24 12.97 14.73
N SER A 59 11.97 12.70 13.65
CA SER A 59 12.91 13.65 13.04
C SER A 59 12.22 14.95 12.62
N ASN A 60 12.87 16.06 12.95
CA ASN A 60 12.53 17.41 12.48
C ASN A 60 13.67 18.04 11.69
N HIS A 61 14.75 17.30 11.44
CA HIS A 61 15.91 17.78 10.70
C HIS A 61 16.12 16.94 9.44
N LEU A 62 16.27 17.59 8.27
CA LEU A 62 16.39 16.90 6.97
C LEU A 62 17.48 15.82 6.95
N VAL A 63 18.68 16.15 7.45
CA VAL A 63 19.80 15.20 7.47
C VAL A 63 19.53 13.99 8.37
N VAL A 64 18.97 14.19 9.57
CA VAL A 64 18.65 13.10 10.49
C VAL A 64 17.54 12.21 9.89
N PHE A 65 16.53 12.83 9.30
CA PHE A 65 15.46 12.12 8.59
C PHE A 65 16.04 11.23 7.47
N TRP A 66 16.95 11.77 6.65
CA TRP A 66 17.59 11.03 5.57
C TRP A 66 18.46 9.86 6.08
N LEU A 67 19.30 10.10 7.09
CA LEU A 67 20.13 9.05 7.69
C LEU A 67 19.27 7.92 8.28
N ALA A 68 18.20 8.28 8.99
CA ALA A 68 17.25 7.32 9.53
C ALA A 68 16.55 6.53 8.42
N TRP A 69 16.18 7.17 7.32
CA TRP A 69 15.57 6.53 6.15
C TRP A 69 16.51 5.52 5.48
N VAL A 70 17.78 5.87 5.34
CA VAL A 70 18.84 4.95 4.86
C VAL A 70 19.03 3.78 5.83
N ALA A 71 19.00 4.04 7.14
CA ALA A 71 19.12 3.02 8.19
C ALA A 71 17.97 2.02 8.14
N VAL A 72 16.71 2.47 7.99
CA VAL A 72 15.54 1.57 7.79
C VAL A 72 15.81 0.60 6.64
N SER A 73 16.32 1.12 5.52
CA SER A 73 16.58 0.31 4.34
C SER A 73 17.68 -0.74 4.55
N LEU A 74 18.77 -0.36 5.22
CA LEU A 74 19.89 -1.23 5.55
C LEU A 74 19.49 -2.33 6.55
N CYS A 75 18.79 -1.97 7.63
CA CYS A 75 18.31 -2.93 8.62
C CYS A 75 17.32 -3.92 8.01
N LEU A 76 16.41 -3.44 7.17
CA LEU A 76 15.48 -4.29 6.44
C LEU A 76 16.18 -5.29 5.51
N HIS A 77 17.29 -4.90 4.88
CA HIS A 77 18.04 -5.82 4.02
C HIS A 77 18.51 -7.06 4.79
N ARG A 78 18.90 -6.90 6.07
CA ARG A 78 19.29 -8.02 6.95
C ARG A 78 18.12 -8.96 7.26
N LEU A 79 16.89 -8.43 7.36
CA LEU A 79 15.68 -9.22 7.58
C LEU A 79 15.27 -10.02 6.34
N ILE A 80 15.40 -9.44 5.15
CA ILE A 80 15.10 -10.12 3.88
C ILE A 80 16.08 -11.29 3.69
N LEU A 81 17.36 -11.09 4.00
CA LEU A 81 18.40 -12.12 3.94
C LEU A 81 18.51 -12.94 5.24
N PHE A 82 17.39 -13.23 5.89
CA PHE A 82 17.38 -14.14 7.03
C PHE A 82 17.85 -15.55 6.63
N TYR A 83 17.43 -16.04 5.46
CA TYR A 83 17.96 -17.26 4.83
C TYR A 83 18.85 -16.90 3.62
N PRO A 84 20.13 -16.53 3.82
CA PRO A 84 20.96 -15.90 2.79
C PRO A 84 21.31 -16.82 1.62
N LEU A 85 21.25 -18.14 1.82
CA LEU A 85 21.55 -19.13 0.78
C LEU A 85 20.39 -19.32 -0.23
N ARG A 86 19.20 -18.75 0.02
CA ARG A 86 18.06 -18.86 -0.90
C ARG A 86 18.25 -17.91 -2.10
N PRO A 87 18.38 -18.41 -3.34
CA PRO A 87 18.75 -17.54 -4.46
C PRO A 87 17.66 -16.53 -4.83
N ARG A 88 16.38 -16.89 -4.63
CA ARG A 88 15.26 -15.95 -4.77
C ARG A 88 15.30 -14.81 -3.73
N ALA A 89 15.70 -15.12 -2.50
CA ALA A 89 15.83 -14.10 -1.44
C ALA A 89 16.98 -13.13 -1.76
N GLN A 90 18.09 -13.63 -2.30
CA GLN A 90 19.19 -12.78 -2.77
C GLN A 90 18.77 -11.85 -3.90
N LEU A 91 18.08 -12.37 -4.92
CA LEU A 91 17.58 -11.55 -6.03
C LEU A 91 16.66 -10.44 -5.52
N ALA A 92 15.70 -10.79 -4.65
CA ALA A 92 14.79 -9.82 -4.04
C ALA A 92 15.55 -8.76 -3.23
N ALA A 93 16.57 -9.18 -2.47
CA ALA A 93 17.41 -8.28 -1.68
C ALA A 93 18.25 -7.34 -2.54
N HIS A 94 18.83 -7.80 -3.66
CA HIS A 94 19.59 -6.98 -4.61
C HIS A 94 18.70 -5.93 -5.26
N LYS A 95 17.53 -6.34 -5.78
CA LYS A 95 16.54 -5.40 -6.35
C LYS A 95 16.15 -4.31 -5.37
N LYS A 96 15.77 -4.73 -4.15
CA LYS A 96 15.39 -3.82 -3.07
C LYS A 96 16.54 -2.89 -2.70
N PHE A 97 17.79 -3.36 -2.69
CA PHE A 97 18.95 -2.53 -2.38
C PHE A 97 19.18 -1.46 -3.45
N LEU A 98 19.22 -1.83 -4.73
CA LEU A 98 19.45 -0.89 -5.83
C LEU A 98 18.38 0.20 -5.88
N LEU A 99 17.09 -0.19 -5.85
CA LEU A 99 15.98 0.77 -5.86
C LEU A 99 15.96 1.64 -4.61
N ALA A 100 16.32 1.10 -3.44
CA ALA A 100 16.40 1.90 -2.23
C ALA A 100 17.51 2.95 -2.30
N ARG A 101 18.73 2.58 -2.72
CA ARG A 101 19.84 3.52 -2.90
C ARG A 101 19.50 4.62 -3.89
N PHE A 102 18.88 4.27 -5.01
CA PHE A 102 18.40 5.24 -5.98
C PHE A 102 17.39 6.22 -5.36
N SER A 103 16.35 5.71 -4.68
CA SER A 103 15.35 6.57 -4.02
C SER A 103 15.95 7.46 -2.92
N GLU A 104 16.95 6.97 -2.19
CA GLU A 104 17.61 7.74 -1.13
C GLU A 104 18.50 8.85 -1.69
N GLY A 105 19.12 8.64 -2.85
CA GLY A 105 19.81 9.70 -3.59
C GLY A 105 18.85 10.80 -4.03
N LEU A 106 17.69 10.43 -4.60
CA LEU A 106 16.66 11.39 -4.99
C LEU A 106 16.13 12.18 -3.78
N LEU A 107 15.94 11.52 -2.64
CA LEU A 107 15.51 12.17 -1.40
C LEU A 107 16.56 13.18 -0.91
N ALA A 108 17.84 12.83 -0.96
CA ALA A 108 18.92 13.76 -0.60
C ALA A 108 18.92 15.00 -1.52
N ILE A 109 18.77 14.80 -2.83
CA ILE A 109 18.71 15.90 -3.81
C ILE A 109 17.48 16.79 -3.52
N ALA A 110 16.31 16.21 -3.25
CA ALA A 110 15.12 16.98 -2.88
C ALA A 110 15.37 17.84 -1.63
N PHE A 111 16.04 17.29 -0.62
CA PHE A 111 16.38 18.01 0.61
C PHE A 111 17.38 19.14 0.38
N VAL A 112 18.33 18.99 -0.56
CA VAL A 112 19.22 20.08 -0.98
C VAL A 112 18.44 21.23 -1.62
N PHE A 113 17.47 20.95 -2.50
CA PHE A 113 16.61 21.98 -3.08
C PHE A 113 15.76 22.71 -2.04
N LEU A 114 15.22 21.98 -1.05
CA LEU A 114 14.47 22.58 0.05
C LEU A 114 15.37 23.45 0.94
N TYR A 115 16.56 22.97 1.28
CA TYR A 115 17.53 23.77 2.04
C TYR A 115 17.91 25.04 1.29
N HIS A 116 18.23 24.95 0.00
CA HIS A 116 18.58 26.13 -0.81
C HIS A 116 17.42 27.13 -0.95
N GLN A 117 16.16 26.66 -0.94
CA GLN A 117 15.00 27.55 -1.03
C GLN A 117 14.71 28.28 0.29
N PHE A 118 14.83 27.60 1.43
CA PHE A 118 14.34 28.10 2.73
C PHE A 118 15.45 28.42 3.73
N ASP A 119 16.71 28.13 3.40
CA ASP A 119 17.92 28.30 4.21
C ASP A 119 17.80 27.74 5.64
N THR A 120 17.16 26.59 5.77
CA THR A 120 17.00 25.89 7.05
C THR A 120 16.94 24.38 6.85
N PHE A 121 17.42 23.63 7.84
CA PHE A 121 17.28 22.17 7.88
C PHE A 121 16.05 21.70 8.66
N SER A 122 15.32 22.62 9.29
CA SER A 122 14.11 22.34 10.07
C SER A 122 12.95 21.97 9.15
N ILE A 123 12.48 20.73 9.22
CA ILE A 123 11.36 20.22 8.42
C ILE A 123 10.10 21.02 8.74
N HIS A 124 9.82 21.28 10.01
CA HIS A 124 8.69 22.09 10.44
C HIS A 124 8.69 23.48 9.78
N ASP A 125 9.84 24.16 9.80
CA ASP A 125 9.92 25.52 9.27
C ASP A 125 9.84 25.53 7.75
N ILE A 126 10.48 24.56 7.07
CA ILE A 126 10.36 24.36 5.62
C ILE A 126 8.89 24.19 5.20
N VAL A 127 8.15 23.32 5.89
CA VAL A 127 6.76 23.01 5.55
C VAL A 127 5.86 24.22 5.80
N HIS A 128 6.08 24.94 6.90
CA HIS A 128 5.34 26.16 7.21
C HIS A 128 5.61 27.29 6.21
N LEU A 129 6.88 27.50 5.84
CA LEU A 129 7.27 28.52 4.86
C LEU A 129 6.79 28.17 3.45
N ALA A 130 6.82 26.89 3.06
CA ALA A 130 6.30 26.46 1.77
C ALA A 130 4.79 26.74 1.62
N ALA A 131 4.03 26.63 2.72
CA ALA A 131 2.61 26.94 2.72
C ALA A 131 2.32 28.44 2.53
N THR A 132 3.20 29.33 2.98
CA THR A 132 2.98 30.79 2.94
C THR A 132 3.64 31.49 1.75
N GLN A 133 4.80 31.02 1.30
CA GLN A 133 5.58 31.64 0.22
C GLN A 133 5.12 31.21 -1.19
N GLY A 134 4.35 30.13 -1.30
CA GLY A 134 3.80 29.65 -2.56
C GLY A 134 4.82 28.92 -3.45
N PRO A 135 4.49 28.69 -4.73
CA PRO A 135 5.30 27.86 -5.62
C PRO A 135 6.61 28.55 -6.03
N SER A 136 7.69 27.77 -6.04
CA SER A 136 8.96 28.15 -6.68
C SER A 136 9.49 27.00 -7.55
N ILE A 137 10.46 27.27 -8.41
CA ILE A 137 11.12 26.23 -9.22
C ILE A 137 11.80 25.18 -8.32
N SER A 138 12.50 25.60 -7.27
CA SER A 138 13.17 24.71 -6.32
C SER A 138 12.17 23.84 -5.56
N VAL A 139 11.05 24.43 -5.12
CA VAL A 139 9.96 23.68 -4.46
C VAL A 139 9.34 22.68 -5.42
N SER A 140 9.13 23.06 -6.69
CA SER A 140 8.54 22.19 -7.69
C SER A 140 9.43 20.99 -8.05
N ILE A 141 10.75 21.21 -8.15
CA ILE A 141 11.74 20.13 -8.33
C ILE A 141 11.75 19.21 -7.10
N ALA A 142 11.85 19.78 -5.90
CA ALA A 142 11.83 19.01 -4.66
C ALA A 142 10.56 18.17 -4.52
N ALA A 143 9.38 18.76 -4.77
CA ALA A 143 8.10 18.07 -4.74
C ALA A 143 8.04 16.90 -5.73
N THR A 144 8.55 17.10 -6.95
CA THR A 144 8.60 16.05 -7.98
C THR A 144 9.51 14.89 -7.55
N LEU A 145 10.68 15.20 -6.98
CA LEU A 145 11.59 14.20 -6.46
C LEU A 145 10.97 13.44 -5.27
N LEU A 146 10.31 14.13 -4.34
CA LEU A 146 9.59 13.51 -3.22
C LEU A 146 8.48 12.58 -3.72
N ALA A 147 7.71 12.99 -4.73
CA ALA A 147 6.69 12.16 -5.37
C ALA A 147 7.30 10.87 -5.96
N VAL A 148 8.41 10.97 -6.69
CA VAL A 148 9.12 9.80 -7.24
C VAL A 148 9.64 8.89 -6.12
N VAL A 149 10.22 9.44 -5.06
CA VAL A 149 10.69 8.68 -3.89
C VAL A 149 9.52 7.93 -3.23
N ALA A 150 8.40 8.60 -3.02
CA ALA A 150 7.21 8.01 -2.43
C ALA A 150 6.66 6.88 -3.30
N MET A 151 6.55 7.07 -4.61
CA MET A 151 6.10 6.01 -5.54
C MET A 151 7.02 4.79 -5.53
N ILE A 152 8.35 4.98 -5.52
CA ILE A 152 9.29 3.85 -5.42
C ILE A 152 9.11 3.12 -4.09
N LYS A 153 9.04 3.86 -2.96
CA LYS A 153 8.93 3.28 -1.61
C LYS A 153 7.57 2.68 -1.29
N CYS A 154 6.52 3.11 -2.00
CA CYS A 154 5.20 2.49 -1.98
C CYS A 154 5.04 1.40 -3.06
N ALA A 155 6.12 1.03 -3.75
CA ALA A 155 6.12 -0.04 -4.75
C ALA A 155 5.10 0.15 -5.87
N GLN A 156 5.02 1.38 -6.40
CA GLN A 156 4.17 1.71 -7.55
C GLN A 156 4.81 1.25 -8.87
N LEU A 157 4.00 1.04 -9.90
CA LEU A 157 4.49 0.62 -11.22
C LEU A 157 5.39 1.70 -11.85
N PRO A 158 6.51 1.33 -12.51
CA PRO A 158 7.04 -0.02 -12.69
C PRO A 158 7.95 -0.51 -11.55
N ALA A 159 8.22 0.29 -10.52
CA ALA A 159 9.14 -0.04 -9.41
C ALA A 159 8.61 -1.13 -8.43
N HIS A 160 7.37 -1.59 -8.57
CA HIS A 160 6.71 -2.57 -7.71
C HIS A 160 7.50 -3.86 -7.39
N GLY A 161 8.37 -4.30 -8.29
CA GLY A 161 9.07 -5.59 -8.22
C GLY A 161 9.85 -5.82 -6.92
N TRP A 162 10.41 -4.77 -6.32
CA TRP A 162 11.15 -4.91 -5.05
C TRP A 162 10.26 -5.38 -3.91
N LEU A 163 8.97 -5.05 -3.90
CA LEU A 163 8.05 -5.45 -2.84
C LEU A 163 7.44 -6.83 -3.14
N ILE A 164 7.03 -7.05 -4.40
CA ILE A 164 6.38 -8.31 -4.81
C ILE A 164 7.32 -9.51 -4.66
N GLN A 165 8.61 -9.34 -4.90
CA GLN A 165 9.58 -10.45 -4.78
C GLN A 165 10.00 -10.76 -3.34
N VAL A 166 9.77 -9.85 -2.39
CA VAL A 166 10.17 -10.04 -0.98
C VAL A 166 9.19 -10.93 -0.21
N VAL A 167 8.17 -11.47 -0.88
CA VAL A 167 7.31 -12.55 -0.33
C VAL A 167 8.08 -13.83 0.06
N GLU A 168 9.32 -13.96 -0.42
CA GLU A 168 10.26 -15.04 -0.06
C GLU A 168 10.86 -14.86 1.35
N ALA A 169 10.77 -13.66 1.93
CA ALA A 169 11.17 -13.40 3.30
C ALA A 169 10.21 -14.09 4.30
N PRO A 170 10.64 -14.35 5.54
CA PRO A 170 9.78 -14.94 6.56
C PRO A 170 8.50 -14.13 6.79
N THR A 171 7.41 -14.80 7.14
CA THR A 171 6.08 -14.19 7.33
C THR A 171 6.07 -12.93 8.21
N PRO A 172 6.80 -12.84 9.34
CA PRO A 172 6.85 -11.62 10.13
C PRO A 172 7.52 -10.44 9.39
N VAL A 173 8.49 -10.71 8.52
CA VAL A 173 9.13 -9.70 7.66
C VAL A 173 8.14 -9.20 6.62
N SER A 174 7.36 -10.10 5.99
CA SER A 174 6.29 -9.68 5.09
C SER A 174 5.26 -8.81 5.82
N ALA A 175 4.84 -9.18 7.03
CA ALA A 175 3.92 -8.36 7.82
C ALA A 175 4.50 -6.96 8.09
N LEU A 176 5.74 -6.86 8.58
CA LEU A 176 6.43 -5.58 8.81
C LEU A 176 6.53 -4.73 7.54
N LEU A 177 6.90 -5.34 6.42
CA LEU A 177 7.06 -4.68 5.14
C LEU A 177 5.75 -4.10 4.63
N HIS A 178 4.72 -4.94 4.56
CA HIS A 178 3.47 -4.60 3.89
C HIS A 178 2.49 -3.82 4.75
N ALA A 179 2.65 -3.87 6.08
CA ALA A 179 1.82 -3.12 7.03
C ALA A 179 2.52 -1.89 7.61
N GLY A 180 3.85 -1.84 7.57
CA GLY A 180 4.63 -0.77 8.20
C GLY A 180 5.54 -0.04 7.20
N ILE A 181 6.60 -0.70 6.74
CA ILE A 181 7.69 -0.02 6.02
C ILE A 181 7.23 0.59 4.69
N VAL A 182 6.37 -0.09 3.95
CA VAL A 182 5.84 0.42 2.67
C VAL A 182 5.06 1.73 2.83
N ASN A 183 4.51 1.96 4.02
CA ASN A 183 3.74 3.17 4.31
C ASN A 183 4.63 4.42 4.44
N LEU A 184 5.95 4.26 4.60
CA LEU A 184 6.85 5.40 4.76
C LEU A 184 6.79 6.35 3.56
N GLY A 185 6.50 5.87 2.35
CA GLY A 185 6.30 6.75 1.19
C GLY A 185 5.06 7.65 1.34
N GLY A 186 3.95 7.11 1.83
CA GLY A 186 2.75 7.90 2.13
C GLY A 186 2.96 8.86 3.31
N ILE A 187 3.65 8.43 4.36
CA ILE A 187 4.02 9.28 5.51
C ILE A 187 4.94 10.43 5.06
N LEU A 188 5.88 10.16 4.16
CA LEU A 188 6.74 11.19 3.56
C LEU A 188 5.89 12.27 2.88
N LEU A 189 4.95 11.89 2.01
CA LEU A 189 4.10 12.88 1.35
C LEU A 189 3.15 13.59 2.32
N LEU A 190 2.69 12.94 3.39
CA LEU A 190 1.90 13.60 4.44
C LEU A 190 2.71 14.66 5.19
N PHE A 191 3.97 14.35 5.56
CA PHE A 191 4.83 15.31 6.26
C PHE A 191 5.22 16.51 5.38
N PHE A 192 5.40 16.28 4.09
CA PHE A 192 5.76 17.31 3.12
C PHE A 192 4.56 17.72 2.25
N ALA A 193 3.32 17.56 2.75
CA ALA A 193 2.09 17.79 1.98
C ALA A 193 1.99 19.20 1.39
N PRO A 194 2.32 20.29 2.12
CA PRO A 194 2.32 21.64 1.56
C PRO A 194 3.29 21.82 0.38
N ILE A 195 4.42 21.11 0.37
CA ILE A 195 5.40 21.16 -0.73
C ILE A 195 4.87 20.43 -1.96
N LEU A 196 4.19 19.29 -1.76
CA LEU A 196 3.51 18.58 -2.85
C LEU A 196 2.39 19.45 -3.44
N ALA A 197 1.56 20.06 -2.59
CA ALA A 197 0.46 20.93 -2.99
C ALA A 197 0.92 22.18 -3.74
N ALA A 198 2.10 22.71 -3.41
CA ALA A 198 2.72 23.83 -4.13
C ALA A 198 3.20 23.46 -5.56
N SER A 199 3.17 22.18 -5.96
CA SER A 199 3.58 21.73 -7.29
C SER A 199 2.47 20.94 -7.97
N ALA A 200 1.76 21.59 -8.90
CA ALA A 200 0.75 20.94 -9.72
C ALA A 200 1.34 19.76 -10.53
N LEU A 201 2.57 19.91 -11.05
CA LEU A 201 3.26 18.85 -11.77
C LEU A 201 3.47 17.61 -10.89
N ALA A 202 3.98 17.79 -9.67
CA ALA A 202 4.23 16.68 -8.76
C ALA A 202 2.94 15.99 -8.34
N SER A 203 1.89 16.77 -8.05
CA SER A 203 0.57 16.24 -7.69
C SER A 203 -0.04 15.42 -8.83
N TRP A 204 -0.07 15.95 -10.05
CA TRP A 204 -0.58 15.23 -11.23
C TRP A 204 0.25 13.98 -11.57
N LEU A 205 1.56 14.04 -11.38
CA LEU A 205 2.44 12.88 -11.56
C LEU A 205 2.07 11.75 -10.60
N VAL A 206 1.77 12.05 -9.33
CA VAL A 206 1.27 11.05 -8.37
C VAL A 206 -0.11 10.55 -8.78
N ILE A 207 -1.06 11.45 -9.06
CA ILE A 207 -2.44 11.11 -9.44
C ILE A 207 -2.46 10.12 -10.62
N ILE A 208 -1.70 10.40 -11.68
CA ILE A 208 -1.69 9.58 -12.89
C ILE A 208 -0.97 8.25 -12.63
N LEU A 209 0.28 8.29 -12.15
CA LEU A 209 1.10 7.08 -12.06
C LEU A 209 0.65 6.17 -10.91
N ALA A 210 0.39 6.72 -9.72
CA ALA A 210 -0.13 5.94 -8.60
C ALA A 210 -1.57 5.50 -8.84
N GLY A 211 -2.43 6.32 -9.46
CA GLY A 211 -3.80 5.94 -9.82
C GLY A 211 -3.86 4.77 -10.80
N VAL A 212 -3.09 4.82 -11.90
CA VAL A 212 -2.99 3.69 -12.84
C VAL A 212 -2.39 2.46 -12.15
N SER A 213 -1.37 2.65 -11.33
CA SER A 213 -0.77 1.58 -10.53
C SER A 213 -1.78 0.92 -9.59
N THR A 214 -2.66 1.69 -8.94
CA THR A 214 -3.76 1.18 -8.09
C THR A 214 -4.67 0.24 -8.85
N VAL A 215 -5.12 0.64 -10.05
CA VAL A 215 -6.01 -0.19 -10.88
C VAL A 215 -5.31 -1.45 -11.33
N VAL A 216 -4.12 -1.33 -11.93
CA VAL A 216 -3.39 -2.47 -12.50
C VAL A 216 -2.99 -3.46 -11.38
N ALA A 217 -2.43 -2.98 -10.28
CA ALA A 217 -2.07 -3.83 -9.14
C ALA A 217 -3.29 -4.48 -8.49
N GLY A 218 -4.42 -3.76 -8.42
CA GLY A 218 -5.69 -4.29 -7.91
C GLY A 218 -6.20 -5.44 -8.77
N LEU A 219 -6.22 -5.27 -10.09
CA LEU A 219 -6.62 -6.31 -11.04
C LEU A 219 -5.64 -7.50 -11.03
N ILE A 220 -4.33 -7.27 -10.93
CA ILE A 220 -3.36 -8.37 -10.79
C ILE A 220 -3.65 -9.16 -9.51
N SER A 221 -3.93 -8.50 -8.39
CA SER A 221 -4.24 -9.16 -7.11
C SER A 221 -5.42 -10.15 -7.22
N THR A 222 -6.43 -9.87 -8.04
CA THR A 222 -7.59 -10.78 -8.20
C THR A 222 -7.24 -12.05 -8.98
N THR A 223 -6.18 -12.03 -9.79
CA THR A 223 -5.76 -13.17 -10.64
C THR A 223 -4.69 -14.06 -9.99
N ARG A 224 -3.96 -13.56 -8.98
CA ARG A 224 -2.86 -14.30 -8.35
C ARG A 224 -3.37 -15.44 -7.46
N ILE A 225 -2.80 -16.63 -7.66
CA ILE A 225 -3.14 -17.85 -6.91
C ILE A 225 -2.46 -17.90 -5.54
N SER A 226 -1.18 -17.51 -5.46
CA SER A 226 -0.44 -17.50 -4.20
C SER A 226 -0.95 -16.40 -3.27
N ILE A 227 -1.38 -16.76 -2.06
CA ILE A 227 -1.96 -15.81 -1.09
C ILE A 227 -0.99 -14.69 -0.72
N LYS A 228 0.29 -15.00 -0.49
CA LYS A 228 1.30 -13.98 -0.14
C LYS A 228 1.54 -13.01 -1.30
N VAL A 229 1.61 -13.54 -2.53
CA VAL A 229 1.77 -12.72 -3.75
C VAL A 229 0.53 -11.86 -3.98
N LYS A 230 -0.66 -12.42 -3.84
CA LYS A 230 -1.93 -11.69 -3.89
C LYS A 230 -1.99 -10.55 -2.86
N LEU A 231 -1.59 -10.84 -1.62
CA LEU A 231 -1.53 -9.84 -0.55
C LEU A 231 -0.49 -8.75 -0.85
N ALA A 232 0.65 -9.09 -1.44
CA ALA A 232 1.67 -8.13 -1.86
C ALA A 232 1.17 -7.19 -2.97
N TRP A 233 0.51 -7.73 -4.00
CA TRP A 233 -0.09 -6.93 -5.08
C TRP A 233 -1.22 -6.02 -4.58
N SER A 234 -2.07 -6.52 -3.68
CA SER A 234 -3.07 -5.64 -3.06
C SER A 234 -2.42 -4.58 -2.17
N THR A 235 -1.23 -4.81 -1.59
CA THR A 235 -0.50 -3.74 -0.89
C THR A 235 -0.03 -2.66 -1.86
N SER A 236 0.55 -3.02 -3.02
CA SER A 236 0.93 -2.04 -4.04
C SER A 236 -0.29 -1.20 -4.50
N SER A 237 -1.44 -1.84 -4.70
CA SER A 237 -2.70 -1.17 -5.06
C SER A 237 -3.18 -0.18 -3.98
N GLN A 238 -3.23 -0.60 -2.72
CA GLN A 238 -3.67 0.22 -1.59
C GLN A 238 -2.71 1.38 -1.32
N MET A 239 -1.39 1.15 -1.43
CA MET A 239 -0.42 2.23 -1.27
C MET A 239 -0.47 3.23 -2.42
N GLY A 240 -0.81 2.80 -3.63
CA GLY A 240 -1.10 3.72 -4.73
C GLY A 240 -2.31 4.60 -4.42
N LEU A 241 -3.35 4.01 -3.84
CA LEU A 241 -4.56 4.73 -3.43
C LEU A 241 -4.24 5.76 -2.34
N MET A 242 -3.44 5.38 -1.33
CA MET A 242 -2.98 6.31 -0.30
C MET A 242 -2.20 7.50 -0.88
N LEU A 243 -1.32 7.27 -1.86
CA LEU A 243 -0.59 8.37 -2.51
C LEU A 243 -1.54 9.29 -3.30
N VAL A 244 -2.54 8.73 -3.98
CA VAL A 244 -3.59 9.50 -4.66
C VAL A 244 -4.41 10.34 -3.67
N GLU A 245 -4.80 9.78 -2.53
CA GLU A 245 -5.51 10.50 -1.46
C GLU A 245 -4.71 11.73 -1.01
N VAL A 246 -3.39 11.58 -0.78
CA VAL A 246 -2.52 12.71 -0.41
C VAL A 246 -2.42 13.74 -1.55
N ALA A 247 -2.28 13.30 -2.80
CA ALA A 247 -2.15 14.20 -3.95
C ALA A 247 -3.45 14.93 -4.30
N LEU A 248 -4.61 14.38 -3.93
CA LEU A 248 -5.92 15.04 -4.03
C LEU A 248 -6.20 15.99 -2.86
N GLY A 249 -5.35 16.03 -1.84
CA GLY A 249 -5.55 16.84 -0.63
C GLY A 249 -6.47 16.20 0.41
N LEU A 250 -6.79 14.91 0.26
CA LEU A 250 -7.64 14.15 1.19
C LEU A 250 -6.79 13.56 2.33
N TYR A 251 -6.11 14.42 3.09
CA TYR A 251 -5.05 14.01 4.02
C TYR A 251 -5.56 13.17 5.19
N GLU A 252 -6.71 13.54 5.77
CA GLU A 252 -7.35 12.82 6.85
C GLU A 252 -7.79 11.41 6.42
N MET A 253 -8.13 11.27 5.14
CA MET A 253 -8.50 10.01 4.52
C MET A 253 -7.28 9.13 4.30
N ALA A 254 -6.18 9.71 3.79
CA ALA A 254 -4.89 9.03 3.68
C ALA A 254 -4.36 8.56 5.04
N LEU A 255 -4.57 9.35 6.09
CA LEU A 255 -4.21 8.98 7.45
C LEU A 255 -5.09 7.84 7.99
N LEU A 256 -6.41 7.90 7.77
CA LEU A 256 -7.32 6.81 8.13
C LEU A 256 -6.97 5.51 7.37
N HIS A 257 -6.73 5.63 6.07
CA HIS A 257 -6.28 4.54 5.21
C HIS A 257 -5.02 3.92 5.79
N LEU A 258 -4.00 4.73 6.10
CA LEU A 258 -2.75 4.28 6.69
C LEU A 258 -2.98 3.38 7.91
N PHE A 259 -3.80 3.82 8.87
CA PHE A 259 -4.11 3.02 10.06
C PHE A 259 -4.83 1.72 9.69
N ALA A 260 -5.92 1.81 8.92
CA ALA A 260 -6.74 0.66 8.54
C ALA A 260 -5.93 -0.39 7.77
N HIS A 261 -5.16 0.04 6.76
CA HIS A 261 -4.28 -0.80 5.96
C HIS A 261 -3.23 -1.48 6.83
N SER A 262 -2.60 -0.74 7.74
CA SER A 262 -1.57 -1.29 8.63
C SER A 262 -2.10 -2.45 9.48
N PHE A 263 -3.23 -2.26 10.16
CA PHE A 263 -3.83 -3.33 10.96
C PHE A 263 -4.30 -4.50 10.10
N TYR A 264 -5.00 -4.21 9.01
CA TYR A 264 -5.52 -5.23 8.08
C TYR A 264 -4.41 -6.07 7.47
N LYS A 265 -3.31 -5.44 7.01
CA LYS A 265 -2.19 -6.15 6.38
C LYS A 265 -1.37 -6.93 7.38
N ALA A 266 -1.12 -6.38 8.57
CA ALA A 266 -0.42 -7.13 9.61
C ALA A 266 -1.20 -8.41 9.95
N TYR A 267 -2.50 -8.29 10.19
CA TYR A 267 -3.38 -9.44 10.41
C TYR A 267 -3.34 -10.43 9.23
N SER A 268 -3.55 -9.95 8.00
CA SER A 268 -3.65 -10.81 6.82
C SER A 268 -2.37 -11.58 6.51
N PHE A 269 -1.20 -10.96 6.68
CA PHE A 269 0.08 -11.64 6.49
C PHE A 269 0.37 -12.65 7.60
N LEU A 270 0.16 -12.27 8.86
CA LEU A 270 0.40 -13.17 10.00
C LEU A 270 -0.59 -14.36 10.01
N ASN A 271 -1.82 -14.16 9.53
CA ASN A 271 -2.85 -15.19 9.40
C ASN A 271 -2.78 -15.97 8.07
N SER A 272 -1.84 -15.65 7.17
CA SER A 272 -1.79 -16.25 5.83
C SER A 272 -1.60 -17.77 5.84
N GLY A 273 -1.03 -18.34 6.91
CA GLY A 273 -0.92 -19.79 7.11
C GLY A 273 -2.26 -20.52 7.24
N ASN A 274 -3.31 -19.85 7.73
CA ASN A 274 -4.65 -20.44 7.91
C ASN A 274 -5.51 -20.40 6.64
N THR A 275 -4.99 -19.87 5.53
CA THR A 275 -5.75 -19.67 4.28
C THR A 275 -6.32 -20.96 3.71
N VAL A 276 -5.64 -22.09 3.89
CA VAL A 276 -6.14 -23.41 3.42
C VAL A 276 -7.45 -23.77 4.11
N ASN A 277 -7.52 -23.57 5.43
CA ASN A 277 -8.74 -23.83 6.21
C ASN A 277 -9.87 -22.89 5.79
N HIS A 278 -9.57 -21.61 5.56
CA HIS A 278 -10.55 -20.64 5.04
C HIS A 278 -11.08 -21.04 3.66
N TYR A 279 -10.21 -21.53 2.77
CA TYR A 279 -10.61 -22.00 1.46
C TYR A 279 -11.52 -23.24 1.54
N LEU A 280 -11.18 -24.20 2.40
CA LEU A 280 -11.99 -25.39 2.63
C LEU A 280 -13.37 -25.02 3.20
N ALA A 281 -13.43 -24.15 4.20
CA ALA A 281 -14.69 -23.63 4.75
C ALA A 281 -15.54 -22.93 3.68
N ALA A 282 -14.94 -22.07 2.86
CA ALA A 282 -15.64 -21.38 1.77
C ALA A 282 -16.12 -22.35 0.68
N LYS A 283 -15.42 -23.47 0.45
CA LYS A 283 -15.85 -24.52 -0.48
C LYS A 283 -17.08 -25.26 0.06
N LEU A 284 -17.10 -25.55 1.37
CA LEU A 284 -18.21 -26.20 2.06
C LEU A 284 -19.47 -25.33 2.11
N ALA A 285 -19.31 -24.01 2.27
CA ALA A 285 -20.42 -23.06 2.28
C ALA A 285 -21.16 -22.95 0.92
N GLY A 286 -20.58 -23.48 -0.16
CA GLY A 286 -21.10 -23.35 -1.52
C GLY A 286 -20.84 -21.95 -2.11
N LYS A 287 -20.81 -21.86 -3.44
CA LYS A 287 -20.64 -20.58 -4.16
C LYS A 287 -21.86 -20.34 -5.04
N VAL A 288 -22.63 -19.30 -4.73
CA VAL A 288 -23.68 -18.81 -5.62
C VAL A 288 -23.10 -17.77 -6.56
N LYS A 289 -23.26 -17.96 -7.88
CA LYS A 289 -22.87 -16.97 -8.88
C LYS A 289 -23.96 -15.89 -8.95
N PRO A 290 -23.69 -14.62 -8.58
CA PRO A 290 -24.67 -13.56 -8.69
C PRO A 290 -25.03 -13.28 -10.16
N SER A 291 -26.30 -12.98 -10.40
CA SER A 291 -26.81 -12.48 -11.67
C SER A 291 -26.62 -10.97 -11.77
N ILE A 292 -26.75 -10.41 -12.98
CA ILE A 292 -26.70 -8.95 -13.18
C ILE A 292 -27.79 -8.19 -12.40
N ARG A 293 -28.94 -8.84 -12.18
CA ARG A 293 -30.03 -8.29 -11.36
C ARG A 293 -29.62 -8.16 -9.89
N HIS A 294 -28.85 -9.10 -9.36
CA HIS A 294 -28.35 -9.02 -7.99
C HIS A 294 -27.39 -7.83 -7.82
N TRP A 295 -26.54 -7.56 -8.81
CA TRP A 295 -25.69 -6.37 -8.83
C TRP A 295 -26.50 -5.08 -8.89
N GLY A 296 -27.55 -5.01 -9.73
CA GLY A 296 -28.44 -3.85 -9.78
C GLY A 296 -29.08 -3.54 -8.42
N TRP A 297 -29.59 -4.55 -7.72
CA TRP A 297 -30.14 -4.37 -6.37
C TRP A 297 -29.07 -4.01 -5.34
N ALA A 298 -27.88 -4.62 -5.39
CA ALA A 298 -26.79 -4.30 -4.48
C ALA A 298 -26.34 -2.84 -4.61
N LEU A 299 -26.17 -2.36 -5.85
CA LEU A 299 -25.81 -0.98 -6.16
C LEU A 299 -26.89 0.02 -5.74
N ALA A 300 -28.16 -0.31 -5.96
CA ALA A 300 -29.28 0.54 -5.53
C ALA A 300 -29.36 0.67 -4.00
N LEU A 301 -29.24 -0.45 -3.29
CA LEU A 301 -29.27 -0.46 -1.82
C LEU A 301 -28.05 0.23 -1.21
N SER A 302 -26.85 0.02 -1.75
CA SER A 302 -25.66 0.72 -1.28
C SER A 302 -25.71 2.22 -1.57
N ALA A 303 -26.29 2.63 -2.70
CA ALA A 303 -26.51 4.04 -3.02
C ALA A 303 -27.44 4.70 -2.00
N LEU A 304 -28.53 4.02 -1.60
CA LEU A 304 -29.44 4.52 -0.57
C LEU A 304 -28.71 4.72 0.77
N VAL A 305 -27.92 3.73 1.21
CA VAL A 305 -27.13 3.84 2.45
C VAL A 305 -26.16 5.03 2.38
N LEU A 306 -25.50 5.24 1.23
CA LEU A 306 -24.60 6.37 1.04
C LEU A 306 -25.31 7.71 1.03
N ILE A 307 -26.45 7.84 0.34
CA ILE A 307 -27.22 9.09 0.29
C ILE A 307 -27.69 9.45 1.69
N VAL A 308 -28.23 8.49 2.45
CA VAL A 308 -28.63 8.70 3.84
C VAL A 308 -27.43 9.11 4.69
N GLY A 309 -26.30 8.41 4.57
CA GLY A 309 -25.07 8.77 5.28
C GLY A 309 -24.58 10.17 4.94
N GLN A 310 -24.56 10.54 3.65
CA GLN A 310 -24.15 11.84 3.16
C GLN A 310 -25.03 12.96 3.70
N VAL A 311 -26.36 12.78 3.73
CA VAL A 311 -27.30 13.76 4.26
C VAL A 311 -27.14 13.93 5.78
N LEU A 312 -26.89 12.84 6.50
CA LEU A 312 -26.79 12.87 7.97
C LEU A 312 -25.43 13.37 8.47
N PHE A 313 -24.34 13.07 7.76
CA PHE A 313 -22.99 13.25 8.29
C PHE A 313 -22.01 13.95 7.33
N SER A 314 -22.45 14.39 6.14
CA SER A 314 -21.58 15.02 5.13
C SER A 314 -20.30 14.21 4.85
N VAL A 315 -20.47 12.90 4.68
CA VAL A 315 -19.39 11.90 4.73
C VAL A 315 -18.28 12.16 3.71
N MET A 316 -18.66 12.42 2.46
CA MET A 316 -17.76 12.49 1.31
C MET A 316 -17.82 13.85 0.62
N THR A 317 -16.64 14.38 0.28
CA THR A 317 -16.45 15.59 -0.52
C THR A 317 -15.89 15.28 -1.92
N SER A 318 -15.34 14.08 -2.12
CA SER A 318 -14.72 13.61 -3.37
C SER A 318 -15.62 12.60 -4.08
N ALA A 319 -15.74 12.74 -5.41
CA ALA A 319 -16.43 11.80 -6.27
C ALA A 319 -15.72 10.45 -6.30
N ALA A 320 -14.38 10.43 -6.39
CA ALA A 320 -13.60 9.20 -6.35
C ALA A 320 -13.80 8.42 -5.04
N ALA A 321 -13.75 9.10 -3.90
CA ALA A 321 -13.98 8.49 -2.60
C ALA A 321 -15.41 7.92 -2.49
N THR A 322 -16.41 8.71 -2.91
CA THR A 322 -17.82 8.30 -2.93
C THR A 322 -18.01 7.02 -3.74
N MET A 323 -17.40 6.96 -4.94
CA MET A 323 -17.49 5.83 -5.84
C MET A 323 -16.83 4.57 -5.28
N LEU A 324 -15.66 4.70 -4.68
CA LEU A 324 -14.95 3.59 -4.05
C LEU A 324 -15.76 2.99 -2.89
N VAL A 325 -16.31 3.84 -2.01
CA VAL A 325 -17.16 3.38 -0.89
C VAL A 325 -18.45 2.77 -1.44
N TRP A 326 -19.04 3.33 -2.48
CA TRP A 326 -20.27 2.81 -3.10
C TRP A 326 -20.10 1.38 -3.60
N PHE A 327 -19.01 1.13 -4.33
CA PHE A 327 -18.68 -0.21 -4.83
C PHE A 327 -18.30 -1.18 -3.72
N ALA A 328 -17.59 -0.72 -2.68
CA ALA A 328 -17.28 -1.55 -1.52
C ALA A 328 -18.54 -2.00 -0.78
N LEU A 329 -19.50 -1.09 -0.55
CA LEU A 329 -20.79 -1.40 0.06
C LEU A 329 -21.65 -2.32 -0.83
N ALA A 330 -21.66 -2.09 -2.14
CA ALA A 330 -22.35 -2.98 -3.08
C ALA A 330 -21.78 -4.42 -3.01
N ALA A 331 -20.45 -4.55 -2.99
CA ALA A 331 -19.78 -5.84 -2.86
C ALA A 331 -20.04 -6.53 -1.51
N LEU A 332 -20.21 -5.75 -0.43
CA LEU A 332 -20.56 -6.25 0.90
C LEU A 332 -22.01 -6.78 0.96
N ILE A 333 -22.95 -6.09 0.33
CA ILE A 333 -24.37 -6.43 0.33
C ILE A 333 -24.66 -7.59 -0.63
N LEU A 334 -23.95 -7.67 -1.76
CA LEU A 334 -24.22 -8.63 -2.85
C LEU A 334 -24.42 -10.09 -2.40
N PRO A 335 -23.58 -10.68 -1.52
CA PRO A 335 -23.77 -12.06 -1.08
C PRO A 335 -25.12 -12.28 -0.39
N SER A 336 -25.61 -11.32 0.41
CA SER A 336 -26.89 -11.42 1.11
C SER A 336 -28.09 -11.42 0.16
N ILE A 337 -27.96 -10.75 -1.00
CA ILE A 337 -28.99 -10.72 -2.06
C ILE A 337 -28.92 -11.99 -2.91
N ALA A 338 -27.70 -12.43 -3.26
CA ALA A 338 -27.49 -13.56 -4.14
C ALA A 338 -27.75 -14.92 -3.46
N HIS A 339 -27.72 -14.97 -2.13
CA HIS A 339 -27.92 -16.20 -1.37
C HIS A 339 -29.32 -16.78 -1.57
N GLN A 340 -29.40 -18.05 -1.97
CA GLN A 340 -30.65 -18.78 -2.12
C GLN A 340 -31.08 -19.36 -0.76
N ALA A 341 -31.80 -18.56 0.01
CA ALA A 341 -32.37 -18.95 1.31
C ALA A 341 -33.88 -18.70 1.36
N PRO A 342 -34.61 -19.34 2.29
CA PRO A 342 -36.00 -19.00 2.59
C PRO A 342 -36.17 -17.49 2.79
N VAL A 343 -37.32 -16.94 2.40
CA VAL A 343 -37.58 -15.48 2.35
C VAL A 343 -37.21 -14.78 3.67
N LYS A 344 -37.59 -15.37 4.82
CA LYS A 344 -37.26 -14.83 6.15
C LYS A 344 -35.75 -14.76 6.40
N ALA A 345 -35.02 -15.83 6.12
CA ALA A 345 -33.57 -15.88 6.33
C ALA A 345 -32.82 -14.92 5.39
N ARG A 346 -33.27 -14.81 4.14
CA ARG A 346 -32.71 -13.83 3.19
C ARG A 346 -32.95 -12.39 3.64
N ALA A 347 -34.16 -12.07 4.12
CA ALA A 347 -34.49 -10.75 4.64
C ALA A 347 -33.61 -10.38 5.85
N ILE A 348 -33.38 -11.31 6.77
CA ILE A 348 -32.47 -11.13 7.91
C ILE A 348 -31.03 -10.87 7.42
N SER A 349 -30.53 -11.66 6.47
CA SER A 349 -29.18 -11.48 5.93
C SER A 349 -28.99 -10.11 5.27
N ILE A 350 -29.99 -9.64 4.52
CA ILE A 350 -29.98 -8.29 3.91
C ILE A 350 -30.04 -7.21 4.99
N ALA A 351 -30.90 -7.35 6.00
CA ALA A 351 -30.97 -6.40 7.11
C ALA A 351 -29.64 -6.31 7.87
N MET A 352 -28.98 -7.46 8.11
CA MET A 352 -27.66 -7.51 8.74
C MET A 352 -26.58 -6.86 7.86
N SER A 353 -26.58 -7.09 6.55
CA SER A 353 -25.59 -6.49 5.65
C SER A 353 -25.77 -4.98 5.50
N LEU A 354 -27.02 -4.50 5.50
CA LEU A 354 -27.35 -3.07 5.54
C LEU A 354 -26.96 -2.44 6.89
N GLY A 355 -27.27 -3.11 8.01
CA GLY A 355 -26.85 -2.66 9.33
C GLY A 355 -25.33 -2.57 9.47
N LEU A 356 -24.60 -3.57 8.95
CA LEU A 356 -23.13 -3.55 8.90
C LEU A 356 -22.61 -2.44 7.99
N SER A 357 -23.25 -2.20 6.84
CA SER A 357 -22.89 -1.11 5.92
C SER A 357 -23.02 0.26 6.59
N ALA A 358 -24.15 0.50 7.28
CA ALA A 358 -24.38 1.72 8.03
C ALA A 358 -23.38 1.89 9.19
N LEU A 359 -23.09 0.81 9.92
CA LEU A 359 -22.09 0.82 10.99
C LEU A 359 -20.69 1.17 10.45
N LEU A 360 -20.25 0.53 9.38
CA LEU A 360 -18.94 0.78 8.76
C LEU A 360 -18.85 2.23 8.26
N LEU A 361 -19.89 2.75 7.62
CA LEU A 361 -19.94 4.13 7.16
C LEU A 361 -19.88 5.13 8.34
N THR A 362 -20.58 4.83 9.42
CA THR A 362 -20.57 5.65 10.64
C THR A 362 -19.20 5.64 11.30
N LEU A 363 -18.59 4.47 11.49
CA LEU A 363 -17.24 4.34 12.05
C LEU A 363 -16.20 5.05 11.21
N TYR A 364 -16.30 4.91 9.89
CA TYR A 364 -15.45 5.60 8.94
C TYR A 364 -15.55 7.12 9.07
N THR A 365 -16.77 7.64 9.10
CA THR A 365 -17.02 9.09 9.20
C THR A 365 -16.54 9.65 10.53
N LEU A 366 -16.81 8.92 11.62
CA LEU A 366 -16.33 9.28 12.95
C LEU A 366 -14.80 9.31 12.99
N ALA A 367 -14.14 8.27 12.47
CA ALA A 367 -12.68 8.21 12.44
C ALA A 367 -12.09 9.34 11.58
N LYS A 368 -12.64 9.58 10.39
CA LYS A 368 -12.25 10.69 9.51
C LYS A 368 -12.33 12.04 10.25
N HIS A 369 -13.46 12.32 10.90
CA HIS A 369 -13.67 13.57 11.62
C HIS A 369 -12.69 13.75 12.79
N ASN A 370 -12.42 12.69 13.56
CA ASN A 370 -11.47 12.75 14.67
C ASN A 370 -10.00 12.86 14.22
N LEU A 371 -9.68 12.43 13.00
CA LEU A 371 -8.32 12.51 12.44
C LEU A 371 -8.04 13.84 11.74
N ALA A 372 -9.06 14.54 11.25
CA ALA A 372 -8.89 15.82 10.54
C ALA A 372 -8.08 16.88 11.33
N PRO A 373 -8.30 17.09 12.65
CA PRO A 373 -7.51 18.04 13.42
C PRO A 373 -6.02 17.67 13.53
N LEU A 374 -5.65 16.40 13.35
CA LEU A 374 -4.25 15.97 13.39
C LEU A 374 -3.47 16.40 12.14
N MET A 375 -4.17 16.58 11.01
CA MET A 375 -3.55 17.06 9.78
C MET A 375 -3.50 18.59 9.76
N GLY A 376 -4.59 19.26 10.14
CA GLY A 376 -4.65 20.73 10.20
C GLY A 376 -4.37 21.43 8.85
N LEU A 377 -4.62 20.73 7.74
CA LEU A 377 -4.41 21.19 6.37
C LEU A 377 -5.72 21.07 5.62
N ASP A 378 -6.20 22.18 5.08
CA ASP A 378 -7.30 22.22 4.12
C ASP A 378 -6.72 22.51 2.74
N ALA A 379 -6.85 21.57 1.81
CA ALA A 379 -6.45 21.75 0.42
C ALA A 379 -7.71 21.73 -0.47
N PRO A 380 -7.83 22.67 -1.43
CA PRO A 380 -8.94 22.64 -2.36
C PRO A 380 -8.85 21.38 -3.23
N LEU A 381 -9.96 20.65 -3.33
CA LEU A 381 -10.04 19.46 -4.16
C LEU A 381 -9.98 19.85 -5.65
N ASN A 382 -9.01 19.30 -6.38
CA ASN A 382 -8.95 19.45 -7.83
C ASN A 382 -10.00 18.53 -8.49
N LEU A 383 -11.08 19.13 -8.99
CA LEU A 383 -12.20 18.40 -9.58
C LEU A 383 -11.80 17.51 -10.77
N TYR A 384 -10.89 17.98 -11.64
CA TYR A 384 -10.45 17.19 -12.79
C TYR A 384 -9.65 15.96 -12.37
N ALA A 385 -8.78 16.12 -11.38
CA ALA A 385 -8.03 15.01 -10.81
C ALA A 385 -8.94 14.00 -10.12
N ASP A 386 -9.91 14.48 -9.33
CA ASP A 386 -10.89 13.66 -8.64
C ASP A 386 -11.76 12.84 -9.61
N LEU A 387 -12.28 13.48 -10.66
CA LEU A 387 -13.06 12.81 -11.71
C LEU A 387 -12.22 11.79 -12.48
N PHE A 388 -10.95 12.09 -12.78
CA PHE A 388 -10.05 11.14 -13.43
C PHE A 388 -9.88 9.87 -12.58
N ILE A 389 -9.66 10.01 -11.28
CA ILE A 389 -9.54 8.86 -10.37
C ILE A 389 -10.87 8.11 -10.23
N ALA A 390 -12.01 8.80 -10.21
CA ALA A 390 -13.32 8.16 -10.21
C ALA A 390 -13.49 7.23 -11.43
N VAL A 391 -13.13 7.70 -12.64
CA VAL A 391 -13.13 6.87 -13.86
C VAL A 391 -12.22 5.65 -13.71
N LEU A 392 -11.03 5.80 -13.11
CA LEU A 392 -10.14 4.68 -12.84
C LEU A 392 -10.77 3.63 -11.90
N PHE A 393 -11.52 4.05 -10.89
CA PHE A 393 -12.23 3.12 -9.99
C PHE A 393 -13.41 2.43 -10.66
N GLU A 394 -14.15 3.11 -11.56
CA GLU A 394 -15.14 2.45 -12.42
C GLU A 394 -14.48 1.35 -13.26
N ILE A 395 -13.37 1.66 -13.92
CA ILE A 395 -12.62 0.70 -14.74
C ILE A 395 -12.17 -0.49 -13.89
N LEU A 396 -11.62 -0.26 -12.69
CA LEU A 396 -11.24 -1.31 -11.75
C LEU A 396 -12.44 -2.19 -11.39
N PHE A 397 -13.57 -1.59 -11.05
CA PHE A 397 -14.79 -2.31 -10.66
C PHE A 397 -15.34 -3.16 -11.80
N VAL A 398 -15.56 -2.58 -12.98
CA VAL A 398 -16.08 -3.29 -14.16
C VAL A 398 -15.15 -4.43 -14.58
N LEU A 399 -13.84 -4.17 -14.67
CA LEU A 399 -12.87 -5.21 -15.05
C LEU A 399 -12.75 -6.30 -13.99
N SER A 400 -12.87 -5.97 -12.70
CA SER A 400 -12.86 -6.98 -11.63
C SER A 400 -14.06 -7.93 -11.71
N ILE A 401 -15.27 -7.39 -11.99
CA ILE A 401 -16.49 -8.18 -12.22
C ILE A 401 -16.32 -9.06 -13.46
N ALA A 402 -15.79 -8.51 -14.55
CA ALA A 402 -15.57 -9.24 -15.79
C ALA A 402 -14.61 -10.43 -15.58
N LEU A 403 -13.49 -10.21 -14.89
CA LEU A 403 -12.52 -11.26 -14.55
C LEU A 403 -13.14 -12.36 -13.66
N GLN A 404 -14.04 -11.98 -12.75
CA GLN A 404 -14.64 -12.93 -11.81
C GLN A 404 -15.77 -13.77 -12.43
N TYR A 405 -16.60 -13.18 -13.30
CA TYR A 405 -17.84 -13.82 -13.76
C TYR A 405 -17.89 -14.19 -15.25
N TRP A 406 -17.01 -13.64 -16.08
CA TRP A 406 -16.93 -13.94 -17.52
C TRP A 406 -15.57 -14.53 -17.96
N PRO A 407 -14.99 -15.50 -17.23
CA PRO A 407 -13.64 -16.00 -17.51
C PRO A 407 -13.49 -16.69 -18.88
N HIS A 408 -14.61 -17.12 -19.49
CA HIS A 408 -14.61 -17.78 -20.80
C HIS A 408 -14.57 -16.80 -21.98
N HIS A 409 -14.85 -15.52 -21.78
CA HIS A 409 -14.87 -14.56 -22.87
C HIS A 409 -13.44 -14.33 -23.41
N PRO A 410 -13.21 -14.34 -24.74
CA PRO A 410 -11.86 -14.31 -25.31
C PRO A 410 -10.97 -13.15 -24.84
N TRP A 411 -11.50 -11.93 -24.77
CA TRP A 411 -10.74 -10.77 -24.27
C TRP A 411 -10.46 -10.86 -22.76
N VAL A 412 -11.40 -11.38 -21.95
CA VAL A 412 -11.20 -11.56 -20.50
C VAL A 412 -10.12 -12.60 -20.26
N LYS A 413 -10.09 -13.68 -21.04
CA LYS A 413 -9.03 -14.70 -20.97
C LYS A 413 -7.66 -14.11 -21.29
N LYS A 414 -7.54 -13.28 -22.33
CA LYS A 414 -6.29 -12.58 -22.67
C LYS A 414 -5.86 -11.64 -21.53
N LEU A 415 -6.79 -10.85 -21.00
CA LEU A 415 -6.54 -9.94 -19.89
C LEU A 415 -6.10 -10.72 -18.63
N PHE A 416 -6.79 -11.81 -18.30
CA PHE A 416 -6.46 -12.67 -17.17
C PHE A 416 -5.04 -13.24 -17.29
N ILE A 417 -4.64 -13.74 -18.47
CA ILE A 417 -3.28 -14.27 -18.69
C ILE A 417 -2.23 -13.17 -18.47
N TRP A 418 -2.45 -11.99 -19.05
CA TRP A 418 -1.55 -10.85 -18.90
C TRP A 418 -1.45 -10.37 -17.44
N LEU A 419 -2.57 -10.23 -16.74
CA LEU A 419 -2.61 -9.85 -15.32
C LEU A 419 -1.99 -10.92 -14.43
N ASN A 420 -2.27 -12.21 -14.68
CA ASN A 420 -1.71 -13.31 -13.90
C ASN A 420 -0.19 -13.42 -14.05
N ALA A 421 0.38 -12.96 -15.17
CA ALA A 421 1.81 -12.82 -15.35
C ALA A 421 2.40 -11.60 -14.59
N GLY A 422 1.57 -10.73 -14.02
CA GLY A 422 2.01 -9.46 -13.44
C GLY A 422 2.35 -8.42 -14.52
N ALA A 423 1.62 -8.46 -15.64
CA ALA A 423 1.79 -7.57 -16.79
C ALA A 423 3.20 -7.63 -17.45
N TYR A 424 4.01 -8.64 -17.12
CA TYR A 424 5.41 -8.78 -17.55
C TYR A 424 6.31 -7.58 -17.21
N LEU A 425 5.93 -6.78 -16.21
CA LEU A 425 6.61 -5.53 -15.88
C LEU A 425 7.91 -5.76 -15.08
N ASP A 426 7.97 -6.86 -14.33
CA ASP A 426 9.09 -7.13 -13.42
C ASP A 426 10.29 -7.82 -14.13
N GLU A 427 10.07 -8.43 -15.28
CA GLU A 427 11.09 -9.09 -16.10
C GLU A 427 12.17 -8.11 -16.52
N TRP A 428 11.78 -6.89 -16.92
CA TRP A 428 12.71 -5.83 -17.27
C TRP A 428 13.56 -5.39 -16.07
N ALA A 429 12.92 -5.15 -14.93
CA ALA A 429 13.62 -4.78 -13.69
C ALA A 429 14.58 -5.91 -13.23
N THR A 430 14.17 -7.17 -13.39
CA THR A 430 15.02 -8.35 -13.13
C THR A 430 16.26 -8.37 -14.00
N ARG A 431 16.10 -8.17 -15.31
CA ARG A 431 17.22 -8.15 -16.27
C ARG A 431 18.21 -7.05 -15.95
N ILE A 432 17.74 -5.85 -15.62
CA ILE A 432 18.62 -4.74 -15.22
C ILE A 432 19.37 -5.07 -13.94
N THR A 433 18.66 -5.59 -12.93
CA THR A 433 19.27 -5.94 -11.65
C THR A 433 20.35 -7.00 -11.83
N LEU A 434 20.10 -8.04 -12.62
CA LEU A 434 21.10 -9.09 -12.87
C LEU A 434 22.29 -8.61 -13.71
N ARG A 435 22.13 -7.58 -14.55
CA ARG A 435 23.24 -6.92 -15.24
C ARG A 435 24.11 -6.10 -14.30
N LEU A 436 23.49 -5.37 -13.37
CA LEU A 436 24.20 -4.50 -12.41
C LEU A 436 24.80 -5.29 -11.24
N TRP A 437 24.11 -6.33 -10.77
CA TRP A 437 24.49 -7.15 -9.64
C TRP A 437 24.08 -8.63 -9.85
N PRO A 438 24.91 -9.41 -10.55
CA PRO A 438 24.67 -10.83 -10.76
C PRO A 438 24.61 -11.60 -9.43
N SER A 439 23.66 -12.52 -9.28
CA SER A 439 23.64 -13.45 -8.14
C SER A 439 24.45 -14.71 -8.49
N SER A 440 25.58 -14.89 -7.83
CA SER A 440 26.43 -16.09 -8.00
C SER A 440 25.66 -17.38 -7.70
N THR A 441 24.75 -17.35 -6.74
CA THR A 441 23.95 -18.53 -6.34
C THR A 441 22.86 -18.85 -7.35
N LEU A 442 22.26 -17.84 -8.03
CA LEU A 442 21.38 -18.09 -9.17
C LEU A 442 22.14 -18.66 -10.38
N ILE A 443 23.35 -18.16 -10.65
CA ILE A 443 24.22 -18.68 -11.71
C ILE A 443 24.56 -20.16 -11.42
N GLN A 444 24.92 -20.49 -10.18
CA GLN A 444 25.19 -21.86 -9.73
C GLN A 444 23.96 -22.79 -9.83
N MET A 445 22.77 -22.30 -9.47
CA MET A 445 21.53 -23.07 -9.66
C MET A 445 21.26 -23.35 -11.14
N GLN A 446 21.48 -22.37 -12.01
CA GLN A 446 21.24 -22.50 -13.44
C GLN A 446 22.24 -23.49 -14.06
N SER A 447 23.51 -23.45 -13.67
CA SER A 447 24.51 -24.43 -14.10
C SER A 447 24.20 -25.85 -13.60
N ALA A 448 23.76 -26.00 -12.34
CA ALA A 448 23.39 -27.31 -11.79
C ALA A 448 22.14 -27.91 -12.48
N GLN A 449 21.14 -27.09 -12.80
CA GLN A 449 19.96 -27.54 -13.56
C GLN A 449 20.28 -27.92 -15.02
N TRP A 450 21.30 -27.28 -15.61
CA TRP A 450 21.77 -27.67 -16.94
C TRP A 450 22.56 -28.98 -16.90
N GLN A 451 23.38 -29.18 -15.87
CA GLN A 451 24.13 -30.43 -15.67
C GLN A 451 23.21 -31.62 -15.39
N SER A 452 22.14 -31.46 -14.59
CA SER A 452 21.19 -32.56 -14.35
C SER A 452 20.32 -32.90 -15.57
N LYS A 453 20.14 -31.96 -16.51
CA LYS A 453 19.46 -32.23 -17.79
C LYS A 453 20.35 -32.90 -18.83
N SER A 454 21.67 -32.79 -18.71
CA SER A 454 22.60 -33.51 -19.60
C SER A 454 22.79 -34.98 -19.24
N GLU A 455 22.46 -35.40 -18.02
CA GLU A 455 22.54 -36.81 -17.59
C GLU A 455 21.27 -37.62 -17.92
N VAL A 456 20.23 -37.00 -18.50
CA VAL A 456 18.97 -37.65 -18.93
C VAL A 456 18.90 -37.79 -20.46
N LYS A 457 20.04 -37.72 -21.14
CA LYS A 457 20.19 -38.15 -22.54
C LYS A 457 21.14 -39.33 -22.58
#